data_AF-J2ZTF2-F1
#
_entry.id   AF-J2ZTF2-F1
#
_cell.length_a   1.000
_cell.length_b   1.000
_cell.length_c   1.000
_cell.angle_alpha   90.00
_cell.angle_beta   90.00
_cell.angle_gamma   90.00
#
_symmetry.space_group_name_H-M   'P 1'
#
loop_
_entity.id
_entity.type
_entity.pdbx_description
1 polymer ?
#
loop_
_entity_poly.entity_id
_entity_poly.type
_entity_poly.pdbx_seq_one_letter_code
_entity_poly.pdbx_strand_id
1 'polypeptide(L)'
;MPIFTKTGAFLQRIETSNNVQVIIKLIRPNNYSDATNQPNRDTLTHIPTLTLHINDDGKTVKLDFDPWSDINVNSDSNIDEKDIGIVTDLALAFFHQTIITSEFAGYLYRLPADPSEFRVGVEILEFDENDQKFYSYDVLETESLDSGARFQGARRNPQTGKVYEYGTALEALLKAFIKLEL
;
A
#
# COMPACT_ATOMS: atom_id res chain seq x y z
N MET A 1 5.54 -16.34 7.57
CA MET A 1 6.47 -15.87 6.51
C MET A 1 6.66 -14.36 6.69
N PRO A 2 7.81 -13.78 6.31
CA PRO A 2 7.95 -12.33 6.22
C PRO A 2 7.02 -11.72 5.18
N ILE A 3 6.15 -10.82 5.65
CA ILE A 3 5.11 -10.14 4.89
C ILE A 3 5.75 -9.07 3.99
N PHE A 4 6.68 -8.29 4.54
CA PHE A 4 7.36 -7.19 3.83
C PHE A 4 8.64 -7.65 3.13
N THR A 5 8.53 -8.58 2.18
CA THR A 5 9.68 -9.15 1.43
C THR A 5 9.88 -8.54 0.04
N LYS A 6 8.99 -7.66 -0.38
CA LYS A 6 8.99 -7.05 -1.71
C LYS A 6 9.11 -5.54 -1.59
N THR A 7 9.48 -4.87 -2.67
CA THR A 7 9.31 -3.43 -2.76
C THR A 7 7.83 -3.13 -2.96
N GLY A 8 7.29 -2.17 -2.23
CA GLY A 8 5.85 -1.92 -2.21
C GLY A 8 5.42 -0.75 -1.32
N ALA A 9 4.11 -0.56 -1.21
CA ALA A 9 3.50 0.48 -0.40
C ALA A 9 2.59 -0.16 0.67
N PHE A 10 2.85 0.16 1.93
CA PHE A 10 1.97 -0.15 3.05
C PHE A 10 1.06 1.04 3.32
N LEU A 11 -0.23 0.77 3.50
CA LEU A 11 -1.29 1.73 3.68
C LEU A 11 -2.18 1.30 4.85
N GLN A 12 -2.46 2.20 5.79
CA GLN A 12 -3.36 1.92 6.90
C GLN A 12 -4.29 3.12 7.13
N ARG A 13 -5.59 2.86 7.22
CA ARG A 13 -6.59 3.87 7.56
C ARG A 13 -6.80 3.89 9.07
N ILE A 14 -6.79 5.08 9.67
CA ILE A 14 -7.11 5.30 11.07
C ILE A 14 -8.26 6.30 11.10
N GLU A 15 -9.40 5.84 11.58
CA GLU A 15 -10.60 6.67 11.73
C GLU A 15 -10.73 7.10 13.19
N THR A 16 -10.79 8.42 13.40
CA THR A 16 -11.14 9.02 14.69
C THR A 16 -12.44 9.81 14.54
N SER A 17 -13.03 10.24 15.65
CA SER A 17 -14.31 10.96 15.63
C SER A 17 -14.31 12.26 14.81
N ASN A 18 -13.14 12.85 14.55
CA ASN A 18 -12.99 14.19 13.96
C ASN A 18 -11.98 14.25 12.80
N ASN A 19 -11.42 13.11 12.39
CA ASN A 19 -10.35 13.05 11.39
C ASN A 19 -10.17 11.63 10.88
N VAL A 20 -9.95 11.48 9.58
CA VAL A 20 -9.44 10.24 9.00
C VAL A 20 -7.99 10.43 8.58
N GLN A 21 -7.13 9.51 8.99
CA GLN A 21 -5.73 9.51 8.60
C GLN A 21 -5.43 8.28 7.75
N VAL A 22 -4.60 8.46 6.72
CA VAL A 22 -4.01 7.36 5.98
C VAL A 22 -2.51 7.39 6.21
N ILE A 23 -2.00 6.38 6.90
CA ILE A 23 -0.57 6.15 7.09
C ILE A 23 -0.03 5.48 5.83
N ILE A 24 1.05 6.03 5.28
CA ILE A 24 1.76 5.51 4.11
C ILE A 24 3.21 5.21 4.49
N LYS A 25 3.68 4.02 4.10
CA LYS A 25 5.10 3.62 4.19
C LYS A 25 5.53 3.00 2.87
N LEU A 26 6.60 3.55 2.27
CA LEU A 26 7.20 3.01 1.06
C LEU A 26 8.32 2.04 1.43
N ILE A 27 8.10 0.75 1.16
CA ILE A 27 8.95 -0.35 1.61
C ILE A 27 9.91 -0.74 0.50
N ARG A 28 11.21 -0.80 0.82
CA ARG A 28 12.29 -1.31 -0.07
C ARG A 28 13.19 -2.26 0.71
N PRO A 29 13.04 -3.59 0.58
CA PRO A 29 13.76 -4.57 1.38
C PRO A 29 15.29 -4.41 1.34
N ASN A 30 15.81 -3.96 0.20
CA ASN A 30 17.25 -3.83 -0.05
C ASN A 30 17.89 -2.67 0.74
N ASN A 31 17.10 -1.69 1.18
CA ASN A 31 17.59 -0.50 1.89
C ASN A 31 17.65 -0.73 3.41
N TYR A 32 17.12 -1.86 3.90
CA TYR A 32 17.06 -2.22 5.31
C TYR A 32 17.76 -3.57 5.52
N SER A 33 18.99 -3.66 5.03
CA SER A 33 19.81 -4.88 4.99
C SER A 33 20.45 -5.22 6.35
N ASP A 34 19.63 -5.37 7.40
CA ASP A 34 20.07 -5.94 8.68
C ASP A 34 19.09 -6.98 9.26
N ALA A 35 18.13 -7.48 8.47
CA ALA A 35 17.14 -8.45 8.94
C ALA A 35 17.53 -9.89 8.59
N THR A 36 18.57 -10.43 9.23
CA THR A 36 18.76 -11.90 9.25
C THR A 36 17.80 -12.64 10.16
N ASN A 37 16.96 -11.97 10.98
CA ASN A 37 15.96 -12.66 11.77
C ASN A 37 14.72 -11.80 12.03
N GLN A 38 13.60 -12.30 11.52
CA GLN A 38 12.21 -11.95 11.83
C GLN A 38 11.65 -10.63 11.25
N PRO A 39 10.58 -10.72 10.44
CA PRO A 39 9.74 -9.60 10.00
C PRO A 39 8.83 -9.12 11.15
N ASN A 40 9.42 -8.74 12.28
CA ASN A 40 8.65 -8.12 13.35
C ASN A 40 8.43 -6.64 13.01
N ARG A 41 7.44 -6.02 13.65
CA ARG A 41 7.08 -4.59 13.60
C ARG A 41 8.28 -3.62 13.53
N ASP A 42 9.43 -4.00 14.06
CA ASP A 42 10.72 -3.29 13.94
C ASP A 42 11.11 -2.97 12.50
N THR A 43 10.69 -3.74 11.50
CA THR A 43 10.98 -3.40 10.10
C THR A 43 10.19 -2.20 9.59
N LEU A 44 9.00 -1.91 10.14
CA LEU A 44 8.22 -0.72 9.75
C LEU A 44 8.57 0.53 10.56
N THR A 45 9.10 0.40 11.78
CA THR A 45 9.43 1.54 12.65
C THR A 45 10.57 2.39 12.09
N HIS A 46 11.51 1.77 11.36
CA HIS A 46 12.63 2.46 10.72
C HIS A 46 12.29 3.03 9.32
N ILE A 47 11.11 2.70 8.77
CA ILE A 47 10.68 3.22 7.48
C ILE A 47 10.03 4.59 7.69
N PRO A 48 10.47 5.64 6.97
CA PRO A 48 9.82 6.95 6.98
C PRO A 48 8.30 6.84 6.82
N THR A 49 7.59 7.63 7.61
CA THR A 49 6.13 7.62 7.63
C THR A 49 5.62 8.88 6.98
N LEU A 50 4.73 8.73 6.00
CA LEU A 50 3.90 9.83 5.53
C LEU A 50 2.48 9.63 6.06
N THR A 51 1.81 10.71 6.42
CA THR A 51 0.45 10.67 6.94
C THR A 51 -0.40 11.64 6.14
N LEU A 52 -1.37 11.13 5.40
CA LEU A 52 -2.40 11.97 4.80
C LEU A 52 -3.51 12.19 5.83
N HIS A 53 -3.70 13.45 6.23
CA HIS A 53 -4.83 13.87 7.03
C HIS A 53 -5.99 14.27 6.11
N ILE A 54 -7.17 13.73 6.38
CA ILE A 54 -8.41 13.99 5.64
C ILE A 54 -9.42 14.53 6.65
N ASN A 55 -9.70 15.83 6.56
CA ASN A 55 -10.64 16.49 7.46
C ASN A 55 -12.08 16.02 7.21
N ASP A 56 -12.97 16.26 8.18
CA ASP A 56 -14.39 15.85 8.15
C ASP A 56 -15.19 16.36 6.93
N ASP A 57 -14.71 17.38 6.23
CA ASP A 57 -15.31 17.87 4.98
C ASP A 57 -15.06 16.93 3.78
N GLY A 58 -14.18 15.93 3.94
CA GLY A 58 -13.77 14.96 2.94
C GLY A 58 -13.02 15.57 1.74
N LYS A 59 -12.62 16.85 1.83
CA LYS A 59 -12.08 17.63 0.71
C LYS A 59 -10.75 18.27 1.03
N THR A 60 -10.57 18.71 2.27
CA THR A 60 -9.33 19.31 2.71
C THR A 60 -8.39 18.20 3.15
N VAL A 61 -7.30 18.02 2.39
CA VAL A 61 -6.26 17.05 2.69
C VAL A 61 -4.92 17.70 2.93
N LYS A 62 -4.12 17.11 3.81
CA LYS A 62 -2.77 17.56 4.13
C LYS A 62 -1.86 16.35 4.29
N LEU A 63 -0.79 16.28 3.51
CA LEU A 63 0.23 15.25 3.65
C LEU A 63 1.32 15.77 4.60
N ASP A 64 1.47 15.09 5.73
CA ASP A 64 2.53 15.35 6.71
C ASP A 64 3.60 14.28 6.60
N PHE A 65 4.86 14.71 6.56
CA PHE A 65 6.03 13.85 6.52
C PHE A 65 7.23 14.58 7.14
N ASP A 66 8.22 13.83 7.60
CA ASP A 66 9.47 14.42 8.09
C ASP A 66 10.36 14.83 6.91
N PRO A 67 10.63 16.13 6.70
CA PRO A 67 11.41 16.62 5.56
C PRO A 67 12.89 16.21 5.63
N TRP A 68 13.37 15.72 6.78
CA TRP A 68 14.72 15.22 6.96
C TRP A 68 14.83 13.71 6.80
N SER A 69 13.70 13.02 6.67
CA SER A 69 13.67 11.59 6.40
C SER A 69 13.95 11.33 4.93
N ASP A 70 14.72 10.26 4.65
CA ASP A 70 15.05 9.82 3.29
C ASP A 70 13.84 9.13 2.63
N ILE A 71 12.85 9.94 2.27
CA ILE A 71 11.63 9.50 1.58
C ILE A 71 11.94 9.38 0.10
N ASN A 72 12.51 8.25 -0.25
CA ASN A 72 12.67 7.85 -1.64
C ASN A 72 11.28 7.51 -2.19
N VAL A 73 10.60 8.42 -2.89
CA VAL A 73 9.39 8.05 -3.65
C VAL A 73 9.81 7.35 -4.94
N ASN A 74 10.77 7.96 -5.66
CA ASN A 74 11.46 7.37 -6.80
C ASN A 74 12.88 6.94 -6.40
N SER A 75 13.74 6.56 -7.35
CA SER A 75 15.15 6.24 -7.09
C SER A 75 16.00 7.45 -6.66
N ASP A 76 15.44 8.65 -6.76
CA ASP A 76 16.08 9.90 -6.38
C ASP A 76 15.70 10.24 -4.93
N SER A 77 16.69 10.59 -4.11
CA SER A 77 16.55 10.76 -2.65
C SER A 77 15.93 12.07 -2.19
N ASN A 78 15.22 12.78 -3.08
CA ASN A 78 14.50 14.01 -2.76
C ASN A 78 13.05 13.86 -3.21
N ILE A 79 12.12 14.11 -2.28
CA ILE A 79 10.70 14.21 -2.59
C ILE A 79 10.40 15.58 -3.21
N ASP A 80 9.79 15.61 -4.39
CA ASP A 80 9.32 16.84 -5.04
C ASP A 80 7.78 17.00 -4.98
N GLU A 81 7.25 18.10 -5.54
CA GLU A 81 5.80 18.36 -5.56
C GLU A 81 5.02 17.29 -6.35
N LYS A 82 5.63 16.71 -7.39
CA LYS A 82 5.02 15.66 -8.19
C LYS A 82 4.92 14.38 -7.35
N ASP A 83 5.97 14.03 -6.61
CA ASP A 83 5.98 12.88 -5.71
C ASP A 83 4.94 13.02 -4.59
N ILE A 84 4.83 14.22 -4.00
CA ILE A 84 3.78 14.55 -3.02
C ILE A 84 2.39 14.32 -3.63
N GLY A 85 2.18 14.77 -4.87
CA GLY A 85 0.92 14.55 -5.59
C GLY A 85 0.62 13.06 -5.79
N ILE A 86 1.60 12.26 -6.23
CA ILE A 86 1.42 10.82 -6.47
C ILE A 86 1.10 10.08 -5.16
N VAL A 87 1.82 10.38 -4.07
CA VAL A 87 1.57 9.74 -2.76
C VAL A 87 0.21 10.16 -2.19
N THR A 88 -0.18 11.41 -2.39
CA THR A 88 -1.50 11.92 -1.99
C THR A 88 -2.62 11.19 -2.76
N ASP A 89 -2.48 11.05 -4.08
CA ASP A 89 -3.41 10.31 -4.94
C ASP A 89 -3.57 8.85 -4.49
N LEU A 90 -2.45 8.19 -4.15
CA LEU A 90 -2.47 6.82 -3.63
C LEU A 90 -3.28 6.72 -2.34
N ALA A 91 -3.01 7.60 -1.37
CA ALA A 91 -3.67 7.58 -0.08
C ALA A 91 -5.16 7.91 -0.20
N LEU A 92 -5.53 8.84 -1.07
CA LEU A 92 -6.92 9.15 -1.40
C LEU A 92 -7.63 7.97 -2.08
N ALA A 93 -6.98 7.30 -3.02
CA ALA A 93 -7.54 6.12 -3.67
C ALA A 93 -7.75 4.97 -2.67
N PHE A 94 -6.84 4.81 -1.70
CA PHE A 94 -6.99 3.86 -0.61
C PHE A 94 -8.12 4.22 0.36
N PHE A 95 -8.29 5.52 0.63
CA PHE A 95 -9.39 6.00 1.46
C PHE A 95 -10.76 5.73 0.83
N HIS A 96 -10.91 5.94 -0.49
CA HIS A 96 -12.18 5.80 -1.20
C HIS A 96 -12.56 4.36 -1.60
N GLN A 97 -11.62 3.41 -1.62
CA GLN A 97 -11.96 2.02 -1.91
C GLN A 97 -12.67 1.33 -0.72
N THR A 98 -13.40 0.26 -1.00
CA THR A 98 -14.26 -0.43 0.00
C THR A 98 -13.91 -1.90 0.22
N ILE A 99 -12.89 -2.43 -0.45
CA ILE A 99 -12.48 -3.84 -0.33
C ILE A 99 -11.66 -4.06 0.94
N ILE A 100 -10.74 -3.13 1.23
CA ILE A 100 -9.92 -3.12 2.44
C ILE A 100 -10.64 -2.19 3.42
N THR A 101 -11.28 -2.76 4.44
CA THR A 101 -11.99 -2.00 5.48
C THR A 101 -11.00 -1.29 6.41
N SER A 102 -11.48 -0.34 7.23
CA SER A 102 -10.63 0.44 8.14
C SER A 102 -9.88 -0.38 9.18
N GLU A 103 -10.37 -1.59 9.48
CA GLU A 103 -9.76 -2.51 10.44
C GLU A 103 -8.50 -3.19 9.88
N PHE A 104 -8.33 -3.19 8.57
CA PHE A 104 -7.19 -3.81 7.90
C PHE A 104 -6.25 -2.78 7.29
N ALA A 105 -4.97 -3.15 7.22
CA ALA A 105 -4.01 -2.45 6.39
C ALA A 105 -3.90 -3.13 5.01
N GLY A 106 -3.47 -2.37 4.02
CA GLY A 106 -3.17 -2.86 2.68
C GLY A 106 -1.67 -2.80 2.41
N TYR A 107 -1.11 -3.86 1.83
CA TYR A 107 0.25 -3.88 1.33
C TYR A 107 0.26 -4.21 -0.17
N LEU A 108 0.68 -3.24 -0.98
CA LEU A 108 0.69 -3.34 -2.44
C LEU A 108 2.12 -3.55 -2.92
N TYR A 109 2.32 -4.54 -3.80
CA TYR A 109 3.63 -4.83 -4.36
C TYR A 109 3.53 -5.31 -5.80
N ARG A 110 4.53 -5.01 -6.62
CA ARG A 110 4.61 -5.54 -7.99
C ARG A 110 4.95 -7.04 -7.98
N LEU A 111 4.28 -7.76 -8.86
CA LEU A 111 4.56 -9.14 -9.22
C LEU A 111 5.31 -9.18 -10.57
N PRO A 112 6.10 -10.22 -10.84
CA PRO A 112 6.66 -10.43 -12.17
C PRO A 112 5.57 -10.49 -13.25
N ALA A 113 5.75 -9.73 -14.31
CA ALA A 113 4.81 -9.61 -15.44
C ALA A 113 5.59 -9.32 -16.73
N ASP A 114 4.95 -9.50 -17.88
CA ASP A 114 5.52 -9.11 -19.17
C ASP A 114 5.61 -7.57 -19.28
N PRO A 115 6.50 -7.01 -20.12
CA PRO A 115 6.74 -5.56 -20.17
C PRO A 115 5.53 -4.68 -20.48
N SER A 116 4.54 -5.23 -21.20
CA SER A 116 3.28 -4.55 -21.53
C SER A 116 2.22 -4.65 -20.43
N GLU A 117 2.48 -5.46 -19.40
CA GLU A 117 1.55 -5.85 -18.37
C GLU A 117 1.96 -5.31 -17.01
N PHE A 118 0.98 -5.09 -16.13
CA PHE A 118 1.24 -4.86 -14.72
C PHE A 118 0.53 -5.92 -13.92
N ARG A 119 1.26 -6.58 -13.02
CA ARG A 119 0.68 -7.45 -12.00
C ARG A 119 0.99 -6.87 -10.63
N VAL A 120 -0.04 -6.68 -9.81
CA VAL A 120 0.09 -6.12 -8.46
C VAL A 120 -0.60 -7.07 -7.49
N GLY A 121 0.16 -7.52 -6.48
CA GLY A 121 -0.40 -8.20 -5.32
C GLY A 121 -0.88 -7.16 -4.32
N VAL A 122 -2.10 -7.33 -3.83
CA VAL A 122 -2.68 -6.52 -2.76
C VAL A 122 -2.95 -7.43 -1.59
N GLU A 123 -2.11 -7.33 -0.58
CA GLU A 123 -2.20 -8.14 0.63
C GLU A 123 -2.95 -7.36 1.71
N ILE A 124 -4.00 -7.98 2.25
CA ILE A 124 -4.82 -7.46 3.34
C ILE A 124 -4.22 -7.94 4.64
N LEU A 125 -3.94 -7.01 5.54
CA LEU A 125 -3.20 -7.26 6.77
C LEU A 125 -4.07 -6.96 7.99
N GLU A 126 -4.11 -7.91 8.92
CA GLU A 126 -4.74 -7.77 10.23
C GLU A 126 -3.66 -7.47 11.27
N PHE A 127 -3.93 -6.55 12.21
CA PHE A 127 -3.01 -6.27 13.32
C PHE A 127 -3.46 -7.02 14.58
N ASP A 128 -2.60 -7.87 15.12
CA ASP A 128 -2.82 -8.52 16.41
C ASP A 128 -2.22 -7.66 17.54
N GLU A 129 -3.08 -7.18 18.44
CA GLU A 129 -2.68 -6.34 19.56
C GLU A 129 -1.84 -7.08 20.61
N ASN A 130 -2.01 -8.40 20.73
CA ASN A 130 -1.36 -9.20 21.78
C ASN A 130 0.14 -9.31 21.56
N ASP A 131 0.54 -9.55 20.32
CA ASP A 131 1.95 -9.65 19.94
C ASP A 131 2.47 -8.46 19.13
N GLN A 132 1.58 -7.50 18.84
CA GLN A 132 1.83 -6.28 18.11
C GLN A 132 2.36 -6.51 16.69
N LYS A 133 1.80 -7.49 15.96
CA LYS A 133 2.25 -7.84 14.61
C LYS A 133 1.13 -7.77 13.58
N PHE A 134 1.53 -7.50 12.34
CA PHE A 134 0.66 -7.69 11.19
C PHE A 134 0.71 -9.14 10.72
N TYR A 135 -0.45 -9.66 10.36
CA TYR A 135 -0.65 -10.98 9.78
C TYR A 135 -1.34 -10.85 8.43
N SER A 136 -0.92 -11.69 7.48
CA SER A 136 -1.59 -11.82 6.19
C SER A 136 -2.97 -12.42 6.41
N TYR A 137 -4.02 -11.61 6.19
CA TYR A 137 -5.40 -12.05 6.24
C TYR A 137 -5.85 -12.60 4.89
N ASP A 138 -5.49 -11.91 3.80
CA ASP A 138 -5.85 -12.30 2.45
C ASP A 138 -4.91 -11.71 1.40
N VAL A 139 -4.90 -12.29 0.20
CA VAL A 139 -4.11 -11.80 -0.93
C VAL A 139 -4.98 -11.71 -2.17
N LEU A 140 -5.03 -10.53 -2.76
CA LEU A 140 -5.72 -10.25 -4.01
C LEU A 140 -4.69 -10.10 -5.11
N GLU A 141 -4.81 -10.91 -6.17
CA GLU A 141 -3.99 -10.76 -7.36
C GLU A 141 -4.72 -9.88 -8.36
N THR A 142 -4.01 -8.86 -8.86
CA THR A 142 -4.53 -7.94 -9.88
C THR A 142 -3.61 -7.95 -11.08
N GLU A 143 -4.20 -7.78 -12.25
CA GLU A 143 -3.46 -7.65 -13.49
C GLU A 143 -4.05 -6.58 -14.41
N SER A 144 -3.18 -5.99 -15.20
CA SER A 144 -3.49 -5.11 -16.31
C SER A 144 -2.72 -5.60 -17.53
N LEU A 145 -3.46 -5.95 -18.59
CA LEU A 145 -2.89 -6.40 -19.86
C LEU A 145 -2.70 -5.24 -20.86
N ASP A 146 -3.10 -4.02 -20.47
CA ASP A 146 -3.12 -2.82 -21.31
C ASP A 146 -2.29 -1.68 -20.68
N SER A 147 -1.11 -2.02 -20.16
CA SER A 147 -0.13 -1.07 -19.62
C SER A 147 -0.71 -0.14 -18.54
N GLY A 148 -1.60 -0.69 -17.70
CA GLY A 148 -2.19 0.02 -16.56
C GLY A 148 -3.45 0.81 -16.90
N ALA A 149 -3.94 0.74 -18.14
CA ALA A 149 -5.14 1.47 -18.55
C ALA A 149 -6.40 0.92 -17.86
N ARG A 150 -6.48 -0.39 -17.63
CA ARG A 150 -7.51 -1.06 -16.84
C ARG A 150 -6.90 -2.16 -15.99
N PHE A 151 -7.43 -2.32 -14.78
CA PHE A 151 -7.08 -3.43 -13.91
C PHE A 151 -8.27 -4.36 -13.74
N GLN A 152 -7.97 -5.64 -13.72
CA GLN A 152 -8.89 -6.70 -13.31
C GLN A 152 -8.30 -7.42 -12.12
N GLY A 153 -9.18 -7.95 -11.28
CA GLY A 153 -8.78 -8.47 -9.99
C GLY A 153 -9.57 -9.71 -9.63
N ALA A 154 -8.84 -10.71 -9.16
CA ALA A 154 -9.40 -11.97 -8.75
C ALA A 154 -8.92 -12.33 -7.34
N ARG A 155 -9.84 -12.84 -6.53
CA ARG A 155 -9.59 -13.35 -5.19
C ARG A 155 -9.63 -14.87 -5.24
N ARG A 156 -8.54 -15.53 -4.89
CA ARG A 156 -8.54 -16.99 -4.75
C ARG A 156 -8.84 -17.34 -3.30
N ASN A 157 -9.94 -18.04 -3.06
CA ASN A 157 -10.23 -18.57 -1.73
C ASN A 157 -9.18 -19.64 -1.36
N PRO A 158 -8.42 -19.46 -0.26
CA PRO A 158 -7.29 -20.33 0.06
C PRO A 158 -7.71 -21.73 0.49
N GLN A 159 -8.92 -21.89 1.03
CA GLN A 159 -9.42 -23.18 1.53
C GLN A 159 -10.05 -24.03 0.41
N THR A 160 -10.69 -23.39 -0.56
CA THR A 160 -11.48 -24.08 -1.61
C THR A 160 -10.84 -23.98 -3.00
N GLY A 161 -9.85 -23.12 -3.17
CA GLY A 161 -9.23 -22.80 -4.47
C GLY A 161 -10.13 -22.04 -5.44
N LYS A 162 -11.39 -21.76 -5.07
CA LYS A 162 -12.33 -21.02 -5.93
C LYS A 162 -11.87 -19.59 -6.15
N VAL A 163 -11.97 -19.12 -7.39
CA VAL A 163 -11.61 -17.77 -7.78
C VAL A 163 -12.87 -16.93 -7.89
N TYR A 164 -12.87 -15.74 -7.28
CA TYR A 164 -13.95 -14.77 -7.29
C TYR A 164 -13.42 -13.45 -7.86
N GLU A 165 -14.03 -12.98 -8.94
CA GLU A 165 -13.70 -11.67 -9.50
C GLU A 165 -14.33 -10.57 -8.64
N TYR A 166 -13.53 -9.59 -8.22
CA TYR A 166 -14.03 -8.38 -7.54
C TYR A 166 -14.09 -7.16 -8.47
N GLY A 167 -13.92 -7.39 -9.78
CA GLY A 167 -14.08 -6.38 -10.82
C GLY A 167 -13.05 -5.25 -10.72
N THR A 168 -13.52 -4.01 -10.83
CA THR A 168 -12.70 -2.79 -10.93
C THR A 168 -12.58 -2.02 -9.61
N ALA A 169 -13.03 -2.59 -8.49
CA ALA A 169 -13.13 -1.87 -7.22
C ALA A 169 -11.77 -1.39 -6.66
N LEU A 170 -10.65 -2.00 -7.06
CA LEU A 170 -9.30 -1.54 -6.72
C LEU A 170 -8.64 -0.70 -7.82
N GLU A 171 -9.30 -0.46 -8.96
CA GLU A 171 -8.66 0.09 -10.15
C GLU A 171 -8.00 1.45 -9.90
N ALA A 172 -8.69 2.36 -9.18
CA ALA A 172 -8.13 3.67 -8.83
C ALA A 172 -6.88 3.55 -7.95
N LEU A 173 -6.91 2.66 -6.96
CA LEU A 173 -5.77 2.39 -6.07
C LEU A 173 -4.58 1.83 -6.84
N LEU A 174 -4.82 0.87 -7.73
CA LEU A 174 -3.78 0.22 -8.53
C LEU A 174 -3.13 1.18 -9.51
N LYS A 175 -3.95 2.02 -10.17
CA LYS A 175 -3.47 3.09 -11.06
C LYS A 175 -2.62 4.11 -10.31
N ALA A 176 -3.01 4.48 -9.10
CA ALA A 176 -2.20 5.38 -8.27
C ALA A 176 -0.89 4.71 -7.84
N PHE A 177 -0.93 3.44 -7.46
CA PHE A 177 0.24 2.67 -7.05
C PHE A 177 1.30 2.54 -8.15
N ILE A 178 0.92 2.18 -9.38
CA ILE A 178 1.91 1.98 -10.45
C ILE A 178 2.64 3.28 -10.85
N LYS A 179 2.07 4.46 -10.56
CA LYS A 179 2.70 5.77 -10.82
C LYS A 179 3.86 6.07 -9.88
N LEU A 180 3.96 5.38 -8.74
CA LEU A 180 5.09 5.52 -7.81
C LEU A 180 6.37 4.90 -8.38
N GLU A 181 6.25 4.04 -9.40
CA GLU A 181 7.40 3.40 -10.08
C GLU A 181 8.39 2.71 -9.11
N LEU A 182 7.87 2.18 -7.99
CA LEU A 182 8.64 1.46 -6.97
C LEU A 182 9.31 0.17 -7.52
#